data_AF-A0A534HT92-F1
#
_entry.id   AF-A0A534HT92-F1
#
_cell.length_a   1.000
_cell.length_b   1.000
_cell.length_c   1.000
_cell.angle_alpha   90.00
_cell.angle_beta   90.00
_cell.angle_gamma   90.00
#
_symmetry.space_group_name_H-M   'P 1'
#
loop_
_entity.id
_entity.type
_entity.pdbx_description
1 polymer ?
#
loop_
_entity_poly.entity_id
_entity_poly.type
_entity_poly.pdbx_seq_one_letter_code
_entity_poly.pdbx_strand_id
1 'polypeptide(L)'
;MNREELLAFLRTWLPKFRKTIWFRIIYLVVLGIIVAQLYLFTASAISCLIILLIPVLVFVIPYWLGERKIRRFAGNGALVFMIAILVAAAMPTQAILAQSNAVPLRSFPDFRSAAGLNLTNGTVQPYRGVPGQTFTFRVNLTTAGNGTPDAFNVTLNLTAVDGFAFTPTSYRMAYSPGPISSPNTRNGTWYERNVTLGGSIYIYGFSVNDRGRNWTETVSDAGPIIASGWSFYAFFLYYLVAVQGGFPAELVLYLGIIFLWWYMTRARERVMRAGRPAAKPETPPTKPERKEATERTKAGKAAAFTCTNCGADVSESDQKCPSCGAAFED
;
A
#
# COMPACT_ATOMS: atom_id res chain seq x y z
N MET A 1 11.79 -32.70 11.15
CA MET A 1 11.06 -32.82 9.87
C MET A 1 11.96 -32.32 8.78
N ASN A 2 12.39 -33.20 7.88
CA ASN A 2 13.31 -32.85 6.80
C ASN A 2 12.57 -32.18 5.63
N ARG A 3 13.32 -31.47 4.77
CA ARG A 3 12.77 -30.72 3.62
C ARG A 3 11.84 -31.56 2.74
N GLU A 4 12.18 -32.82 2.49
CA GLU A 4 11.38 -33.71 1.66
C GLU A 4 10.06 -34.13 2.31
N GLU A 5 10.07 -34.42 3.61
CA GLU A 5 8.87 -34.71 4.40
C GLU A 5 7.93 -33.50 4.44
N LEU A 6 8.51 -32.30 4.57
CA LEU A 6 7.76 -31.03 4.57
C LEU A 6 7.12 -30.77 3.19
N LEU A 7 7.84 -31.04 2.09
CA LEU A 7 7.31 -30.92 0.74
C LEU A 7 6.22 -31.95 0.42
N ALA A 8 6.40 -33.21 0.85
CA ALA A 8 5.40 -34.27 0.68
C ALA A 8 4.11 -33.98 1.49
N PHE A 9 4.29 -33.50 2.72
CA PHE A 9 3.19 -33.03 3.57
C PHE A 9 2.45 -31.86 2.91
N LEU A 10 3.17 -30.83 2.46
CA LEU A 10 2.56 -29.68 1.76
C LEU A 10 1.81 -30.13 0.50
N ARG A 11 2.37 -31.04 -0.31
CA ARG A 11 1.75 -31.48 -1.57
C ARG A 11 0.41 -32.20 -1.36
N THR A 12 0.28 -32.98 -0.30
CA THR A 12 -0.96 -33.71 0.01
C THR A 12 -1.95 -32.89 0.83
N TRP A 13 -1.45 -31.99 1.68
CA TRP A 13 -2.27 -31.15 2.56
C TRP A 13 -2.84 -29.92 1.84
N LEU A 14 -2.06 -29.23 0.99
CA LEU A 14 -2.52 -28.02 0.29
C LEU A 14 -3.85 -28.20 -0.48
N PRO A 15 -4.04 -29.28 -1.26
CA PRO A 15 -5.29 -29.49 -2.00
C PRO A 15 -6.50 -29.65 -1.07
N LYS A 16 -6.30 -30.32 0.08
CA LYS A 16 -7.34 -30.50 1.10
C LYS A 16 -7.65 -29.17 1.78
N PHE A 17 -6.62 -28.44 2.18
CA PHE A 17 -6.74 -27.14 2.81
C PHE A 17 -7.44 -26.13 1.89
N ARG A 18 -7.13 -26.11 0.59
CA ARG A 18 -7.76 -25.25 -0.42
C ARG A 18 -9.28 -25.37 -0.49
N LYS A 19 -9.85 -26.52 -0.13
CA LYS A 19 -11.30 -26.75 -0.11
C LYS A 19 -11.98 -26.17 1.14
N THR A 20 -11.22 -25.77 2.15
CA THR A 20 -11.76 -25.25 3.42
C THR A 20 -12.06 -23.76 3.34
N ILE A 21 -12.97 -23.29 4.20
CA ILE A 21 -13.24 -21.86 4.36
C ILE A 21 -12.01 -21.10 4.91
N TRP A 22 -11.17 -21.79 5.69
CA TRP A 22 -9.96 -21.24 6.30
C TRP A 22 -8.90 -20.86 5.28
N PHE A 23 -8.77 -21.60 4.17
CA PHE A 23 -7.89 -21.22 3.08
C PHE A 23 -8.23 -19.82 2.57
N ARG A 24 -9.53 -19.54 2.40
CA ARG A 24 -9.99 -18.23 1.95
C ARG A 24 -9.64 -17.11 2.93
N ILE A 25 -9.92 -17.32 4.22
CA ILE A 25 -9.62 -16.33 5.25
C ILE A 25 -8.11 -16.05 5.28
N ILE A 26 -7.29 -17.10 5.30
CA ILE A 26 -5.83 -16.98 5.41
C ILE A 26 -5.23 -16.26 4.20
N TYR A 27 -5.61 -16.62 2.96
CA TYR A 27 -5.02 -15.93 1.81
C TYR A 27 -5.45 -14.46 1.74
N LEU A 28 -6.68 -14.10 2.15
CA LEU A 28 -7.14 -12.71 2.16
C LEU A 28 -6.39 -11.87 3.20
N VAL A 29 -6.14 -12.45 4.38
CA VAL A 29 -5.34 -11.80 5.43
C VAL A 29 -3.90 -11.62 4.97
N VAL A 30 -3.27 -12.68 4.45
CA VAL A 30 -1.88 -12.63 3.96
C VAL A 30 -1.75 -11.63 2.81
N LEU A 31 -2.69 -11.63 1.87
CA LEU A 31 -2.73 -10.66 0.78
C LEU A 31 -2.91 -9.23 1.29
N GLY A 32 -3.79 -9.03 2.28
CA GLY A 32 -3.97 -7.74 2.96
C GLY A 32 -2.68 -7.23 3.61
N ILE A 33 -1.93 -8.10 4.28
CA ILE A 33 -0.63 -7.75 4.89
C ILE A 33 0.42 -7.42 3.82
N ILE A 34 0.50 -8.20 2.74
CA ILE A 34 1.40 -7.91 1.61
C ILE A 34 1.08 -6.54 1.02
N VAL A 35 -0.20 -6.26 0.78
CA VAL A 35 -0.65 -4.97 0.26
C VAL A 35 -0.36 -3.84 1.27
N ALA A 36 -0.53 -4.07 2.56
CA ALA A 36 -0.16 -3.11 3.61
C ALA A 36 1.33 -2.72 3.54
N GLN A 37 2.20 -3.71 3.30
CA GLN A 37 3.64 -3.45 3.16
C GLN A 37 3.96 -2.66 1.89
N LEU A 38 3.25 -2.94 0.79
CA LEU A 38 3.38 -2.18 -0.45
C LEU A 38 2.98 -0.72 -0.26
N TYR A 39 1.94 -0.44 0.54
CA TYR A 39 1.55 0.94 0.87
C TYR A 39 2.68 1.76 1.52
N LEU A 40 3.63 1.16 2.23
CA LEU A 40 4.75 1.92 2.78
C LEU A 40 5.74 2.38 1.70
N PHE A 41 5.77 1.70 0.56
CA PHE A 41 6.64 2.05 -0.57
C PHE A 41 6.03 3.11 -1.50
N THR A 42 4.77 3.50 -1.32
CA THR A 42 4.14 4.56 -2.13
C THR A 42 4.70 5.96 -1.81
N ALA A 43 5.45 6.12 -0.72
CA ALA A 43 6.21 7.34 -0.40
C ALA A 43 7.63 7.38 -1.00
N SER A 44 8.03 6.35 -1.76
CA SER A 44 9.39 6.22 -2.33
C SER A 44 9.46 6.60 -3.82
N ALA A 45 10.67 6.63 -4.39
CA ALA A 45 10.89 6.91 -5.81
C ALA A 45 10.23 5.89 -6.77
N ILE A 46 9.80 4.73 -6.28
CA ILE A 46 9.10 3.70 -7.06
C ILE A 46 7.57 3.74 -6.89
N SER A 47 7.03 4.82 -6.31
CA SER A 47 5.60 4.96 -5.98
C SER A 47 4.66 4.64 -7.15
N CYS A 48 4.94 5.16 -8.35
CA CYS A 48 4.12 4.91 -9.55
C CYS A 48 3.98 3.41 -9.88
N LEU A 49 5.06 2.64 -9.73
CA LEU A 49 5.02 1.20 -9.97
C LEU A 49 4.16 0.49 -8.92
N ILE A 50 4.30 0.89 -7.65
CA ILE A 50 3.57 0.29 -6.53
C ILE A 50 2.06 0.54 -6.65
N ILE A 51 1.67 1.77 -6.99
CA ILE A 51 0.27 2.18 -7.19
C ILE A 51 -0.42 1.31 -8.25
N LEU A 52 0.31 0.95 -9.32
CA LEU A 52 -0.21 0.05 -10.37
C LEU A 52 -0.18 -1.42 -9.96
N LEU A 53 0.84 -1.83 -9.20
CA LEU A 53 1.04 -3.22 -8.79
C LEU A 53 -0.02 -3.70 -7.80
N ILE A 54 -0.40 -2.86 -6.82
CA ILE A 54 -1.41 -3.20 -5.80
C ILE A 54 -2.72 -3.73 -6.41
N PRO A 55 -3.45 -2.97 -7.27
CA PRO A 55 -4.73 -3.44 -7.81
C PRO A 55 -4.56 -4.68 -8.70
N VAL A 56 -3.43 -4.81 -9.40
CA VAL A 56 -3.12 -6.01 -10.20
C VAL A 56 -2.97 -7.24 -9.30
N LEU A 57 -2.22 -7.15 -8.20
CA LEU A 57 -2.04 -8.28 -7.26
C LEU A 57 -3.37 -8.69 -6.61
N VAL A 58 -4.17 -7.71 -6.19
CA VAL A 58 -5.48 -7.96 -5.57
C VAL A 58 -6.45 -8.65 -6.53
N PHE A 59 -6.29 -8.43 -7.84
CA PHE A 59 -7.07 -9.13 -8.87
C PHE A 59 -6.48 -10.49 -9.26
N VAL A 60 -5.18 -10.53 -9.61
CA VAL A 60 -4.52 -11.71 -10.19
C VAL A 60 -4.43 -12.85 -9.19
N ILE A 61 -4.16 -12.59 -7.91
CA ILE A 61 -3.99 -13.66 -6.93
C ILE A 61 -5.31 -14.44 -6.72
N PRO A 62 -6.45 -13.80 -6.38
CA PRO A 62 -7.72 -14.53 -6.30
C PRO A 62 -8.12 -15.18 -7.62
N TYR A 63 -7.84 -14.54 -8.77
CA TYR A 63 -8.09 -15.12 -10.08
C TYR A 63 -7.27 -16.39 -10.30
N TRP A 64 -5.98 -16.40 -9.95
CA TRP A 64 -5.12 -17.58 -10.06
C TRP A 64 -5.56 -18.70 -9.11
N LEU A 65 -6.12 -18.34 -7.94
CA LEU A 65 -6.71 -19.28 -6.98
C LEU A 65 -8.09 -19.81 -7.40
N GLY A 66 -8.58 -19.46 -8.59
CA GLY A 66 -9.82 -19.98 -9.18
C GLY A 66 -11.07 -19.16 -8.86
N GLU A 67 -10.95 -17.98 -8.26
CA GLU A 67 -12.09 -17.08 -8.10
C GLU A 67 -12.51 -16.53 -9.47
N ARG A 68 -13.81 -16.57 -9.74
CA ARG A 68 -14.42 -16.19 -11.03
C ARG A 68 -15.72 -15.42 -10.86
N LYS A 69 -16.23 -15.28 -9.64
CA LYS A 69 -17.49 -14.57 -9.40
C LYS A 69 -17.20 -13.10 -9.13
N ILE A 70 -17.75 -12.20 -9.96
CA ILE A 70 -17.56 -10.75 -9.82
C ILE A 70 -17.89 -10.21 -8.42
N ARG A 71 -19.01 -10.66 -7.83
CA ARG A 71 -19.41 -10.26 -6.47
C ARG A 71 -18.37 -10.65 -5.42
N ARG A 72 -17.68 -11.78 -5.62
CA ARG A 72 -16.63 -12.22 -4.72
C ARG A 72 -15.33 -11.45 -4.93
N PHE A 73 -14.96 -11.10 -6.16
CA PHE A 73 -13.85 -10.18 -6.42
C PHE A 73 -14.05 -8.83 -5.73
N ALA A 74 -15.21 -8.20 -5.93
CA ALA A 74 -15.50 -6.91 -5.30
C ALA A 74 -15.42 -7.00 -3.76
N GLY A 75 -16.09 -8.00 -3.16
CA GLY A 75 -16.09 -8.17 -1.71
C GLY A 75 -14.72 -8.54 -1.13
N ASN A 76 -13.98 -9.44 -1.78
CA ASN A 76 -12.64 -9.84 -1.34
C ASN A 76 -11.66 -8.67 -1.45
N GLY A 77 -11.71 -7.92 -2.55
CA GLY A 77 -10.85 -6.76 -2.75
C GLY A 77 -11.11 -5.71 -1.68
N ALA A 78 -12.37 -5.34 -1.44
CA ALA A 78 -12.74 -4.40 -0.38
C ALA A 78 -12.22 -4.83 1.00
N LEU A 79 -12.31 -6.13 1.32
CA LEU A 79 -11.77 -6.68 2.56
C LEU A 79 -10.23 -6.60 2.63
N VAL A 80 -9.54 -6.95 1.55
CA VAL A 80 -8.07 -6.87 1.46
C VAL A 80 -7.60 -5.42 1.63
N PHE A 81 -8.24 -4.48 0.95
CA PHE A 81 -7.96 -3.05 1.06
C PHE A 81 -8.22 -2.52 2.48
N MET A 82 -9.31 -2.93 3.12
CA MET A 82 -9.59 -2.58 4.51
C MET A 82 -8.53 -3.10 5.48
N ILE A 83 -8.15 -4.38 5.39
CA ILE A 83 -7.05 -4.95 6.18
C ILE A 83 -5.76 -4.18 5.91
N ALA A 84 -5.46 -3.91 4.64
CA ALA A 84 -4.23 -3.25 4.24
C ALA A 84 -4.09 -1.86 4.85
N ILE A 85 -5.14 -1.02 4.83
CA ILE A 85 -5.10 0.30 5.47
C ILE A 85 -4.84 0.17 6.97
N LEU A 86 -5.62 -0.68 7.65
CA LEU A 86 -5.55 -0.79 9.12
C LEU A 86 -4.15 -1.23 9.55
N VAL A 87 -3.58 -2.21 8.84
CA VAL A 87 -2.23 -2.70 9.12
C VAL A 87 -1.17 -1.67 8.71
N ALA A 88 -1.32 -1.02 7.55
CA ALA A 88 -0.38 0.00 7.07
C ALA A 88 -0.33 1.23 7.99
N ALA A 89 -1.45 1.63 8.61
CA ALA A 89 -1.47 2.70 9.61
C ALA A 89 -0.83 2.27 10.94
N ALA A 90 -1.01 1.00 11.33
CA ALA A 90 -0.43 0.46 12.55
C ALA A 90 1.10 0.41 12.50
N MET A 91 1.71 0.10 11.35
CA MET A 91 3.16 -0.02 11.22
C MET A 91 3.96 1.25 11.61
N PRO A 92 3.75 2.44 11.00
CA PRO A 92 4.47 3.65 11.37
C PRO A 92 4.10 4.13 12.78
N THR A 93 2.86 3.89 13.22
CA THR A 93 2.44 4.13 14.60
C THR A 93 3.33 3.35 15.58
N GLN A 94 3.47 2.04 15.36
CA GLN A 94 4.31 1.19 16.20
C GLN A 94 5.78 1.56 16.09
N ALA A 95 6.26 1.94 14.90
CA ALA A 95 7.65 2.38 14.71
C ALA A 95 7.99 3.62 15.58
N ILE A 96 7.13 4.64 15.56
CA ILE A 96 7.31 5.84 16.41
C ILE A 96 7.14 5.50 17.89
N LEU A 97 6.11 4.73 18.24
CA LEU A 97 5.86 4.36 19.64
C LEU A 97 6.87 3.34 20.20
N ALA A 98 7.67 2.69 19.36
CA ALA A 98 8.80 1.87 19.81
C ALA A 98 10.07 2.70 20.03
N GLN A 99 10.13 3.93 19.50
CA GLN A 99 11.31 4.77 19.59
C GLN A 99 11.50 5.33 21.00
N SER A 100 12.66 5.05 21.60
CA SER A 100 13.00 5.47 22.97
C SER A 100 13.61 6.87 23.04
N ASN A 101 14.36 7.27 22.01
CA ASN A 101 15.11 8.52 21.94
C ASN A 101 14.84 9.28 20.65
N ALA A 102 14.96 10.60 20.66
CA ALA A 102 14.87 11.42 19.45
C ALA A 102 15.96 11.02 18.43
N VAL A 103 15.61 10.97 17.14
CA VAL A 103 16.62 10.82 16.09
C VAL A 103 17.32 12.16 15.89
N PRO A 104 18.66 12.23 15.91
CA PRO A 104 19.37 13.46 15.62
C PRO A 104 19.14 13.94 14.19
N LEU A 105 18.57 15.13 14.05
CA LEU A 105 18.27 15.77 12.77
C LEU A 105 19.50 16.52 12.25
N ARG A 106 19.60 16.57 10.93
CA ARG A 106 20.64 17.31 10.21
C ARG A 106 20.09 17.95 8.96
N SER A 107 20.70 19.05 8.53
CA SER A 107 20.48 19.62 7.20
C SER A 107 21.15 18.78 6.14
N PHE A 108 20.55 18.76 4.95
CA PHE A 108 21.13 18.14 3.76
C PHE A 108 21.40 19.21 2.72
N PRO A 109 22.51 19.13 1.97
CA PRO A 109 22.72 20.00 0.83
C PRO A 109 21.66 19.67 -0.24
N ASP A 110 20.67 20.54 -0.38
CA ASP A 110 19.71 20.51 -1.47
C ASP A 110 19.81 21.82 -2.29
N PHE A 111 19.07 21.89 -3.40
CA PHE A 111 19.08 23.06 -4.29
C PHE A 111 18.53 24.34 -3.64
N ARG A 112 17.93 24.23 -2.46
CA ARG A 112 17.35 25.35 -1.70
C ARG A 112 18.24 25.80 -0.54
N SER A 113 19.18 24.96 -0.11
CA SER A 113 20.06 25.18 1.03
C SER A 113 21.37 25.86 0.65
N ALA A 114 21.82 26.80 1.46
CA ALA A 114 23.09 27.48 1.28
C ALA A 114 24.27 26.57 1.64
N ALA A 115 25.24 26.41 0.73
CA ALA A 115 26.39 25.51 0.85
C ALA A 115 27.37 25.81 2.01
N GLY A 116 27.11 26.84 2.82
CA GLY A 116 27.94 27.25 3.96
C GLY A 116 27.25 27.24 5.32
N LEU A 117 26.00 26.80 5.41
CA LEU A 117 25.24 26.64 6.65
C LEU A 117 24.95 25.16 6.87
N ASN A 118 25.27 24.64 8.05
CA ASN A 118 25.01 23.24 8.39
C ASN A 118 24.43 23.12 9.80
N LEU A 119 23.24 22.56 9.90
CA LEU A 119 22.59 22.18 11.15
C LEU A 119 22.83 20.70 11.41
N THR A 120 23.33 20.38 12.61
CA THR A 120 23.63 19.00 13.01
C THR A 120 23.17 18.75 14.45
N ASN A 121 22.98 17.47 14.79
CA ASN A 121 22.56 17.03 16.12
C ASN A 121 21.31 17.78 16.65
N GLY A 122 20.36 18.06 15.76
CA GLY A 122 19.05 18.60 16.14
C GLY A 122 18.28 17.56 16.94
N THR A 123 17.94 17.83 18.20
CA THR A 123 17.28 16.87 19.10
C THR A 123 16.30 17.56 20.05
N VAL A 124 15.42 16.77 20.65
CA VAL A 124 14.55 17.18 21.76
C VAL A 124 14.75 16.29 22.99
N GLN A 125 14.75 16.88 24.19
CA GLN A 125 14.81 16.17 25.45
C GLN A 125 13.81 16.74 26.47
N PRO A 126 13.07 15.90 27.23
CA PRO A 126 12.94 14.45 27.03
C PRO A 126 12.23 14.13 25.70
N TYR A 127 12.43 12.94 25.14
CA TYR A 127 11.72 12.58 23.90
C TYR A 127 10.26 12.18 24.16
N ARG A 128 9.97 11.72 25.38
CA ARG A 128 8.64 11.34 25.84
C ARG A 128 8.27 12.16 27.05
N GLY A 129 7.00 12.53 27.14
CA GLY A 129 6.51 13.28 28.29
C GLY A 129 4.99 13.31 28.36
N VAL A 130 4.50 14.15 29.26
CA VAL A 130 3.06 14.36 29.49
C VAL A 130 2.64 15.76 29.02
N PRO A 131 1.35 15.98 28.72
CA PRO A 131 0.84 17.31 28.39
C PRO A 131 1.19 18.33 29.48
N GLY A 132 1.63 19.52 29.07
CA GLY A 132 2.09 20.59 29.98
C GLY A 132 3.55 20.47 30.41
N GLN A 133 4.28 19.44 29.97
CA GLN A 133 5.72 19.32 30.23
C GLN A 133 6.54 20.25 29.32
N THR A 134 7.67 20.73 29.84
CA THR A 134 8.63 21.52 29.07
C THR A 134 9.67 20.63 28.40
N PHE A 135 9.89 20.89 27.12
CA PHE A 135 10.81 20.18 26.24
C PHE A 135 11.92 21.12 25.80
N THR A 136 13.16 20.62 25.88
CA THR A 136 14.36 21.34 25.45
C THR A 136 14.73 20.88 24.05
N PHE A 137 14.58 21.78 23.09
CA PHE A 137 15.03 21.57 21.72
C PHE A 137 16.38 22.20 21.54
N ARG A 138 17.30 21.49 20.90
CA ARG A 138 18.66 21.98 20.65
C ARG A 138 19.16 21.57 19.28
N VAL A 139 20.03 22.38 18.69
CA VAL A 139 20.69 22.10 17.41
C VAL A 139 22.06 22.77 17.37
N ASN A 140 23.02 22.16 16.68
CA ASN A 140 24.35 22.71 16.47
C ASN A 140 24.46 23.32 15.07
N LEU A 141 24.80 24.60 14.99
CA LEU A 141 25.10 25.32 13.76
C LEU A 141 26.61 25.32 13.51
N THR A 142 27.01 24.88 12.31
CA THR A 142 28.37 25.05 11.79
C THR A 142 28.34 25.87 10.50
N THR A 143 29.23 26.85 10.38
CA THR A 143 29.31 27.73 9.20
C THR A 143 30.65 27.64 8.49
N ALA A 144 30.70 27.97 7.20
CA ALA A 144 31.95 27.95 6.42
C ALA A 144 32.96 29.03 6.89
N GLY A 145 32.46 30.22 7.23
CA GLY A 145 33.25 31.35 7.73
C GLY A 145 33.12 31.54 9.24
N ASN A 146 34.00 32.38 9.79
CA ASN A 146 33.88 32.84 11.18
C ASN A 146 32.63 33.70 11.32
N GLY A 147 31.85 33.45 12.38
CA GLY A 147 30.63 34.20 12.67
C GLY A 147 30.33 34.19 14.16
N THR A 148 29.64 35.23 14.62
CA THR A 148 29.11 35.28 15.99
C THR A 148 27.70 34.69 16.03
N PRO A 149 27.23 34.16 17.16
CA PRO A 149 25.93 33.48 17.22
C PRO A 149 24.77 34.42 16.87
N ASP A 150 24.90 35.71 17.16
CA ASP A 150 23.86 36.72 16.91
C ASP A 150 23.69 37.06 15.43
N ALA A 151 24.65 36.73 14.57
CA ALA A 151 24.56 36.94 13.13
C ALA A 151 23.51 36.04 12.46
N PHE A 152 23.09 34.96 13.13
CA PHE A 152 22.18 33.97 12.58
C PHE A 152 20.82 33.99 13.28
N ASN A 153 19.76 33.76 12.51
CA ASN A 153 18.43 33.52 13.04
C ASN A 153 18.15 32.02 12.97
N VAL A 154 18.39 31.33 14.08
CA VAL A 154 18.10 29.89 14.23
C VAL A 154 16.71 29.74 14.81
N THR A 155 15.88 28.93 14.16
CA THR A 155 14.48 28.72 14.51
C THR A 155 14.16 27.24 14.64
N LEU A 156 13.43 26.88 15.69
CA LEU A 156 12.70 25.63 15.82
C LEU A 156 11.38 25.78 15.04
N ASN A 157 11.17 24.93 14.04
CA ASN A 157 9.91 24.82 13.33
C ASN A 157 9.13 23.67 13.92
N LEU A 158 8.01 23.98 14.56
CA LEU A 158 7.17 23.02 15.27
C LEU A 158 5.76 23.06 14.70
N THR A 159 5.25 21.93 14.24
CA THR A 159 3.88 21.79 13.78
C THR A 159 3.12 20.93 14.78
N ALA A 160 2.10 21.51 15.41
CA ALA A 160 1.13 20.76 16.20
C ALA A 160 0.08 20.17 15.27
N VAL A 161 -0.29 18.91 15.49
CA VAL A 161 -1.32 18.21 14.75
C VAL A 161 -2.39 17.74 15.73
N ASP A 162 -3.58 18.34 15.58
CA ASP A 162 -4.77 18.05 16.38
C ASP A 162 -5.90 17.61 15.44
N GLY A 163 -6.11 16.29 15.37
CA GLY A 163 -7.02 15.70 14.39
C GLY A 163 -6.56 15.97 12.96
N PHE A 164 -7.27 16.85 12.25
CA PHE A 164 -6.96 17.25 10.87
C PHE A 164 -6.33 18.64 10.76
N ALA A 165 -6.21 19.37 11.88
CA ALA A 165 -5.62 20.70 11.90
C ALA A 165 -4.10 20.59 12.03
N PHE A 166 -3.39 21.32 11.17
CA PHE A 166 -1.93 21.47 11.22
C PHE A 166 -1.63 22.92 11.59
N THR A 167 -1.03 23.14 12.76
CA THR A 167 -0.71 24.48 13.27
C THR A 167 0.81 24.66 13.33
N PRO A 168 1.42 25.21 12.27
CA PRO A 168 2.85 25.50 12.26
C PRO A 168 3.16 26.70 13.16
N THR A 169 4.20 26.57 13.97
CA THR A 169 4.71 27.62 14.86
C THR A 169 6.23 27.60 14.81
N SER A 170 6.83 28.77 14.62
CA SER A 170 8.29 28.92 14.66
C SER A 170 8.74 29.61 15.94
N TYR A 171 9.71 29.03 16.63
CA TYR A 171 10.31 29.59 17.84
C TYR A 171 11.76 29.98 17.56
N ARG A 172 12.10 31.23 17.81
CA ARG A 172 13.51 31.66 17.77
C ARG A 172 14.29 30.98 18.90
N MET A 173 15.41 30.37 18.53
CA MET A 173 16.32 29.71 19.45
C MET A 173 17.40 30.68 19.92
N ALA A 174 17.86 30.49 21.15
CA ALA A 174 18.92 31.31 21.75
C ALA A 174 20.24 30.55 21.74
N TYR A 175 21.36 31.27 21.64
CA TYR A 175 22.68 30.68 21.85
C TYR A 175 22.76 30.06 23.25
N SER A 176 23.21 28.80 23.32
CA SER A 176 23.39 28.04 24.56
C SER A 176 24.90 27.92 24.83
N PRO A 177 25.46 28.72 25.77
CA PRO A 177 26.87 28.62 26.13
C PRO A 177 27.11 27.34 26.92
N GLY A 178 28.19 26.62 26.60
CA GLY A 178 28.53 25.38 27.28
C GLY A 178 29.86 24.78 26.80
N PRO A 179 30.35 23.73 27.46
CA PRO A 179 31.66 23.14 27.15
C PRO A 179 31.77 22.58 25.72
N ILE A 180 30.64 22.28 25.09
CA ILE A 180 30.55 21.78 23.71
C ILE A 180 30.12 22.84 22.68
N SER A 181 29.98 24.10 23.11
CA SER A 181 29.44 25.20 22.30
C SER A 181 30.48 26.30 22.12
N SER A 182 30.81 26.63 20.89
CA SER A 182 31.74 27.72 20.57
C SER A 182 30.98 29.02 20.33
N PRO A 183 31.51 30.18 20.77
CA PRO A 183 31.02 31.48 20.31
C PRO A 183 31.41 31.80 18.86
N ASN A 184 32.23 30.96 18.20
CA ASN A 184 32.49 31.05 16.77
C ASN A 184 31.73 29.96 16.03
N THR A 185 30.77 30.34 15.19
CA THR A 185 29.90 29.41 14.44
C THR A 185 30.66 28.52 13.47
N ARG A 186 31.90 28.87 13.09
CA ARG A 186 32.77 27.98 12.31
C ARG A 186 33.16 26.70 13.06
N ASN A 187 33.23 26.77 14.39
CA ASN A 187 33.68 25.68 15.25
C ASN A 187 32.52 24.88 15.86
N GLY A 188 31.27 25.22 15.50
CA GLY A 188 30.07 24.62 16.07
C GLY A 188 29.52 25.42 17.25
N THR A 189 28.30 25.92 17.09
CA THR A 189 27.58 26.74 18.08
C THR A 189 26.23 26.11 18.36
N TRP A 190 25.96 25.83 19.64
CA TRP A 190 24.66 25.29 20.05
C TRP A 190 23.62 26.37 20.24
N TYR A 191 22.42 26.09 19.74
CA TYR A 191 21.22 26.87 19.97
C TYR A 191 20.19 26.01 20.69
N GLU A 192 19.45 26.63 21.61
CA GLU A 192 18.50 25.94 22.47
C GLU A 192 17.18 26.73 22.60
N ARG A 193 16.09 26.00 22.78
CA ARG A 193 14.78 26.56 23.08
C ARG A 193 13.97 25.61 23.96
N ASN A 194 13.47 26.16 25.06
CA ASN A 194 12.51 25.47 25.93
C ASN A 194 11.08 25.81 25.49
N VAL A 195 10.28 24.78 25.28
CA VAL A 195 8.87 24.92 24.86
C VAL A 195 8.01 24.00 25.71
N THR A 196 6.95 24.55 26.31
CA THR A 196 5.92 23.77 27.00
C THR A 196 4.89 23.30 25.99
N LEU A 197 4.64 21.99 25.92
CA LEU A 197 3.82 21.39 24.87
C LEU A 197 2.53 20.77 25.42
N GLY A 198 1.47 20.81 24.63
CA GLY A 198 0.17 20.21 24.93
C GLY A 198 0.08 18.73 24.55
N GLY A 199 -1.14 18.18 24.54
CA GLY A 199 -1.40 16.77 24.24
C GLY A 199 -1.44 16.39 22.74
N SER A 200 -0.94 17.26 21.87
CA SER A 200 -1.00 17.10 20.42
C SER A 200 0.10 16.18 19.88
N ILE A 201 -0.04 15.76 18.62
CA ILE A 201 1.09 15.19 17.88
C ILE A 201 1.97 16.35 17.43
N TYR A 202 3.29 16.22 17.56
CA TYR A 202 4.23 17.23 17.12
C TYR A 202 5.12 16.70 16.01
N ILE A 203 5.37 17.54 15.01
CA ILE A 203 6.39 17.35 13.99
C ILE A 203 7.34 18.53 14.13
N TYR A 204 8.64 18.27 14.22
CA TYR A 204 9.63 19.31 14.45
C TYR A 204 10.80 19.22 13.49
N GLY A 205 11.40 20.37 13.23
CA GLY A 205 12.65 20.53 12.49
C GLY A 205 13.31 21.84 12.88
N PHE A 206 14.50 22.10 12.35
CA PHE A 206 15.26 23.31 12.63
C PHE A 206 15.59 24.01 11.33
N SER A 207 15.55 25.33 11.33
CA SER A 207 16.05 26.13 10.21
C SER A 207 16.95 27.25 10.70
N VAL A 208 17.81 27.71 9.81
CA VAL A 208 18.69 28.85 10.07
C VAL A 208 18.75 29.72 8.83
N ASN A 209 18.79 31.03 9.04
CA ASN A 209 19.23 31.97 8.02
C ASN A 209 20.27 32.95 8.59
N ASP A 210 21.10 33.49 7.71
CA ASP A 210 22.16 34.46 8.07
C ASP A 210 21.65 35.92 8.05
N ARG A 211 20.33 36.12 8.20
CA ARG A 211 19.62 37.41 8.00
C ARG A 211 19.80 38.02 6.60
N GLY A 212 20.43 37.30 5.67
CA GLY A 212 20.53 37.60 4.26
C GLY A 212 19.65 36.67 3.44
N ARG A 213 20.22 36.10 2.36
CA ARG A 213 19.53 35.16 1.47
C ARG A 213 19.87 33.69 1.74
N ASN A 214 20.89 33.43 2.56
CA ASN A 214 21.32 32.06 2.81
C ASN A 214 20.47 31.46 3.90
N TRP A 215 19.93 30.28 3.64
CA TRP A 215 19.15 29.53 4.60
C TRP A 215 19.41 28.04 4.43
N THR A 216 19.15 27.26 5.46
CA THR A 216 19.06 25.80 5.38
C THR A 216 18.11 25.30 6.45
N GLU A 217 17.60 24.09 6.28
CA GLU A 217 16.75 23.41 7.23
C GLU A 217 17.15 21.95 7.41
N THR A 218 16.81 21.39 8.56
CA THR A 218 16.91 19.95 8.78
C THR A 218 15.72 19.24 8.14
N VAL A 219 15.86 17.92 7.93
CA VAL A 219 14.65 17.08 7.82
C VAL A 219 13.77 17.24 9.05
N SER A 220 12.48 16.94 8.90
CA SER A 220 11.53 16.91 10.01
C SER A 220 11.41 15.51 10.60
N ASP A 221 11.13 15.44 11.89
CA ASP A 221 10.85 14.18 12.59
C ASP A 221 9.58 14.31 13.45
N ALA A 222 8.95 13.17 13.73
CA ALA A 222 7.79 13.10 14.59
C ALA A 222 8.24 13.05 16.07
N GLY A 223 7.76 14.01 16.86
CA GLY A 223 8.01 14.09 18.28
C GLY A 223 8.07 15.53 18.80
N PRO A 224 8.29 15.71 20.11
CA PRO A 224 8.32 14.68 21.15
C PRO A 224 6.99 13.93 21.30
N ILE A 225 7.03 12.71 21.84
CA ILE A 225 5.85 11.84 21.98
C ILE A 225 5.11 12.23 23.27
N ILE A 226 3.97 12.88 23.08
CA ILE A 226 3.06 13.32 24.14
C ILE A 226 1.65 12.78 23.90
N ALA A 227 1.21 12.80 22.65
CA ALA A 227 -0.08 12.26 22.24
C ALA A 227 -0.19 10.74 22.48
N SER A 228 -1.42 10.28 22.63
CA SER A 228 -1.72 8.85 22.79
C SER A 228 -1.38 8.05 21.52
N GLY A 229 -1.13 6.75 21.68
CA GLY A 229 -0.91 5.87 20.52
C GLY A 229 -2.10 5.82 19.55
N TRP A 230 -3.33 6.00 20.05
CA TRP A 230 -4.53 6.11 19.22
C TRP A 230 -4.55 7.38 18.38
N SER A 231 -4.02 8.48 18.89
CA SER A 231 -3.87 9.73 18.13
C SER A 231 -2.93 9.52 16.95
N PHE A 232 -1.77 8.88 17.18
CA PHE A 232 -0.84 8.53 16.09
C PHE A 232 -1.46 7.57 15.08
N TYR A 233 -2.17 6.53 15.55
CA TYR A 233 -2.87 5.59 14.67
C TYR A 233 -3.91 6.31 13.79
N ALA A 234 -4.74 7.16 14.38
CA ALA A 234 -5.74 7.93 13.66
C ALA A 234 -5.10 8.91 12.65
N PHE A 235 -3.97 9.54 13.04
CA PHE A 235 -3.20 10.40 12.15
C PHE A 235 -2.69 9.64 10.91
N PHE A 236 -2.05 8.48 11.09
CA PHE A 236 -1.55 7.70 9.96
C PHE A 236 -2.68 7.11 9.11
N LEU A 237 -3.79 6.71 9.74
CA LEU A 237 -4.99 6.27 9.04
C LEU A 237 -5.53 7.38 8.12
N TYR A 238 -5.64 8.59 8.65
CA TYR A 238 -6.06 9.77 7.88
C TYR A 238 -5.05 10.11 6.78
N TYR A 239 -3.76 10.12 7.11
CA TYR A 239 -2.70 10.46 6.16
C TYR A 239 -2.73 9.53 4.93
N LEU A 240 -2.85 8.21 5.16
CA LEU A 240 -2.91 7.21 4.09
C LEU A 240 -4.17 7.37 3.22
N VAL A 241 -5.33 7.65 3.82
CA VAL A 241 -6.61 7.71 3.09
C VAL A 241 -6.83 9.06 2.40
N ALA A 242 -6.53 10.16 3.08
CA ALA A 242 -6.92 11.50 2.66
C ALA A 242 -5.79 12.33 2.06
N VAL A 243 -4.56 12.22 2.60
CA VAL A 243 -3.44 13.08 2.18
C VAL A 243 -2.66 12.44 1.04
N GLN A 244 -2.30 11.17 1.20
CA GLN A 244 -1.50 10.48 0.19
C GLN A 244 -2.30 10.18 -1.08
N GLY A 245 -3.64 10.19 -1.01
CA GLY A 245 -4.54 9.97 -2.14
C GLY A 245 -4.43 8.59 -2.80
N GLY A 246 -3.48 7.76 -2.36
CA GLY A 246 -3.25 6.41 -2.86
C GLY A 246 -4.50 5.58 -2.70
N PHE A 247 -4.94 5.36 -1.45
CA PHE A 247 -5.97 4.35 -1.18
C PHE A 247 -7.24 4.46 -2.05
N PRO A 248 -7.89 5.64 -2.17
CA PRO A 248 -9.04 5.79 -3.07
C PRO A 248 -8.67 5.54 -4.54
N ALA A 249 -7.49 6.00 -4.99
CA ALA A 249 -7.02 5.80 -6.34
C ALA A 249 -6.77 4.31 -6.65
N GLU A 250 -6.09 3.54 -5.79
CA GLU A 250 -5.88 2.11 -6.05
C GLU A 250 -7.16 1.30 -5.96
N LEU A 251 -8.09 1.67 -5.07
CA LEU A 251 -9.41 1.04 -5.01
C LEU A 251 -10.20 1.30 -6.30
N VAL A 252 -10.18 2.53 -6.82
CA VAL A 252 -10.82 2.88 -8.09
C VAL A 252 -10.18 2.13 -9.25
N LEU A 253 -8.84 2.07 -9.30
CA LEU A 253 -8.11 1.30 -10.31
C LEU A 253 -8.48 -0.19 -10.24
N TYR A 254 -8.56 -0.76 -9.04
CA TYR A 254 -8.99 -2.15 -8.84
C TYR A 254 -10.42 -2.40 -9.34
N LEU A 255 -11.36 -1.51 -9.02
CA LEU A 255 -12.73 -1.59 -9.52
C LEU A 255 -12.79 -1.43 -11.05
N GLY A 256 -11.93 -0.58 -11.61
CA GLY A 256 -11.71 -0.44 -13.05
C GLY A 256 -11.23 -1.75 -13.69
N ILE A 257 -10.26 -2.44 -13.08
CA ILE A 257 -9.79 -3.75 -13.54
C ILE A 257 -10.93 -4.78 -13.51
N ILE A 258 -11.70 -4.85 -12.41
CA ILE A 258 -12.87 -5.74 -12.33
C ILE A 258 -13.86 -5.43 -13.45
N PHE A 259 -14.16 -4.16 -13.66
CA PHE A 259 -15.11 -3.72 -14.68
C PHE A 259 -14.63 -4.10 -16.08
N LEU A 260 -13.37 -3.81 -16.42
CA LEU A 260 -12.77 -4.16 -17.71
C LEU A 260 -12.76 -5.67 -17.94
N TRP A 261 -12.35 -6.44 -16.93
CA TRP A 261 -12.36 -7.90 -16.99
C TRP A 261 -13.78 -8.44 -17.24
N TRP A 262 -14.76 -7.98 -16.46
CA TRP A 262 -16.16 -8.37 -16.62
C TRP A 262 -16.71 -7.97 -18.00
N TYR A 263 -16.44 -6.75 -18.45
CA TYR A 263 -16.86 -6.26 -19.75
C TYR A 263 -16.28 -7.12 -20.88
N MET A 264 -14.98 -7.42 -20.82
CA MET A 264 -14.30 -8.27 -21.80
C MET A 264 -14.85 -9.70 -21.84
N THR A 265 -15.15 -10.29 -20.67
CA THR A 265 -15.79 -11.63 -20.63
C THR A 265 -17.16 -11.62 -21.31
N ARG A 266 -18.01 -10.62 -21.02
CA ARG A 266 -19.32 -10.49 -21.68
C ARG A 266 -19.24 -10.16 -23.16
N ALA A 267 -18.29 -9.32 -23.58
CA ALA A 267 -18.08 -9.02 -24.99
C ALA A 267 -17.73 -10.28 -25.78
N ARG A 268 -16.84 -11.12 -25.24
CA ARG A 268 -16.49 -12.42 -25.83
C ARG A 268 -17.69 -13.35 -25.89
N GLU A 269 -18.48 -13.46 -24.82
CA GLU A 269 -19.71 -14.26 -24.82
C GLU A 269 -20.71 -13.81 -25.90
N ARG A 270 -20.86 -12.49 -26.13
CA ARG A 270 -21.73 -11.95 -27.17
C ARG A 270 -21.25 -12.31 -28.57
N VAL A 271 -19.94 -12.18 -28.84
CA VAL A 271 -19.35 -12.57 -30.13
C VAL A 271 -19.54 -14.06 -30.39
N MET A 272 -19.28 -14.91 -29.38
CA MET A 272 -19.46 -16.37 -29.50
C MET A 272 -20.93 -16.76 -29.72
N ARG A 273 -21.89 -16.02 -29.15
CA ARG A 273 -23.33 -16.23 -29.38
C ARG A 273 -23.78 -15.73 -30.75
N ALA A 274 -23.25 -14.62 -31.25
CA ALA A 274 -23.56 -14.08 -32.57
C ALA A 274 -22.95 -14.92 -33.71
N GLY A 275 -21.84 -15.62 -33.46
CA GLY A 275 -21.24 -16.58 -34.39
C GLY A 275 -21.89 -17.97 -34.41
N ARG A 276 -22.86 -18.25 -33.53
CA ARG A 276 -23.66 -19.49 -33.61
C ARG A 276 -24.77 -19.27 -34.65
N PRO A 277 -24.82 -20.05 -35.75
CA PRO A 277 -25.92 -19.95 -36.69
C PRO A 277 -27.22 -20.23 -35.95
N ALA A 278 -28.21 -19.34 -36.11
CA ALA A 278 -29.53 -19.51 -35.53
C ALA A 278 -30.09 -20.87 -35.95
N ALA A 279 -30.30 -21.77 -34.98
CA ALA A 279 -31.10 -22.95 -35.21
C ALA A 279 -32.46 -22.47 -35.73
N LYS A 280 -32.81 -22.90 -36.94
CA LYS A 280 -34.06 -22.54 -37.62
C LYS A 280 -35.24 -22.76 -36.65
N PRO A 281 -36.23 -21.86 -36.62
CA PRO A 281 -37.43 -22.09 -35.84
C PRO A 281 -38.14 -23.33 -36.41
N GLU A 282 -38.19 -24.39 -35.61
CA GLU A 282 -38.96 -25.59 -35.93
C GLU A 282 -40.44 -25.20 -36.06
N THR A 283 -40.97 -25.44 -37.26
CA THR A 283 -42.40 -25.38 -37.54
C THR A 283 -43.10 -26.48 -36.72
N PRO A 284 -44.31 -26.25 -36.17
CA PRO A 284 -44.97 -27.23 -35.31
C PRO A 284 -45.32 -28.50 -36.09
N PRO A 285 -45.12 -29.72 -35.54
CA PRO A 285 -45.30 -30.95 -36.29
C PRO A 285 -46.79 -31.25 -36.46
N THR A 286 -47.22 -31.34 -37.72
CA THR A 286 -48.45 -32.05 -38.09
C THR A 286 -48.13 -33.55 -38.17
N LYS A 287 -48.94 -34.38 -37.52
CA LYS A 287 -48.81 -35.85 -37.42
C LYS A 287 -48.40 -36.54 -38.73
N PRO A 288 -47.49 -37.54 -38.71
CA PRO A 288 -47.27 -38.40 -39.87
C PRO A 288 -48.07 -39.70 -39.76
N GLU A 289 -48.75 -40.04 -40.85
CA GLU A 289 -49.24 -41.37 -41.15
C GLU A 289 -48.12 -42.19 -41.84
N ARG A 290 -48.18 -43.49 -41.61
CA ARG A 290 -47.25 -44.58 -41.93
C ARG A 290 -46.84 -44.70 -43.41
N LYS A 291 -45.55 -44.99 -43.69
CA LYS A 291 -45.06 -46.08 -44.58
C LYS A 291 -43.52 -46.13 -44.71
N GLU A 292 -43.06 -47.32 -45.11
CA GLU A 292 -41.75 -47.94 -44.95
C GLU A 292 -40.65 -47.57 -45.96
N ALA A 293 -39.42 -47.90 -45.53
CA ALA A 293 -38.31 -48.51 -46.27
C ALA A 293 -37.26 -47.63 -47.02
N THR A 294 -36.02 -47.83 -46.52
CA THR A 294 -34.74 -48.05 -47.22
C THR A 294 -33.70 -46.91 -47.32
N GLU A 295 -32.53 -47.24 -46.76
CA GLU A 295 -31.15 -46.90 -47.17
C GLU A 295 -30.47 -45.54 -46.84
N ARG A 296 -29.57 -45.64 -45.85
CA ARG A 296 -28.19 -45.10 -45.75
C ARG A 296 -27.86 -43.77 -46.44
N THR A 297 -27.56 -42.75 -45.62
CA THR A 297 -26.22 -42.12 -45.58
C THR A 297 -26.03 -41.34 -44.28
N LYS A 298 -24.89 -41.59 -43.61
CA LYS A 298 -24.49 -41.00 -42.31
C LYS A 298 -24.34 -39.48 -42.42
N ALA A 299 -25.29 -38.75 -41.84
CA ALA A 299 -25.14 -37.34 -41.47
C ALA A 299 -24.72 -37.24 -39.99
N GLY A 300 -24.04 -36.13 -39.67
CA GLY A 300 -23.22 -35.91 -38.49
C GLY A 300 -23.88 -36.19 -37.14
N LYS A 301 -23.11 -36.83 -36.26
CA LYS A 301 -23.40 -36.86 -34.83
C LYS A 301 -23.02 -35.51 -34.24
N ALA A 302 -24.04 -34.79 -33.77
CA ALA A 302 -23.91 -33.61 -32.94
C ALA A 302 -23.08 -33.90 -31.68
N ALA A 303 -22.26 -32.94 -31.26
CA ALA A 303 -21.43 -33.02 -30.07
C ALA A 303 -22.28 -33.21 -28.81
N ALA A 304 -22.02 -34.30 -28.08
CA ALA A 304 -22.83 -34.71 -26.93
C ALA A 304 -22.32 -34.14 -25.60
N PHE A 305 -21.06 -33.71 -25.52
CA PHE A 305 -20.43 -33.29 -24.26
C PHE A 305 -19.49 -32.08 -24.46
N THR A 306 -19.22 -31.34 -23.38
CA THR A 306 -18.29 -30.21 -23.38
C THR A 306 -17.13 -30.50 -22.42
N CYS A 307 -15.89 -30.37 -22.89
CA CYS A 307 -14.70 -30.62 -22.10
C CYS A 307 -14.62 -29.67 -20.91
N THR A 308 -14.52 -30.22 -19.69
CA THR A 308 -14.47 -29.45 -18.45
C THR A 308 -13.18 -28.65 -18.27
N ASN A 309 -12.12 -28.98 -19.01
CA ASN A 309 -10.82 -28.34 -18.90
C ASN A 309 -10.68 -27.11 -19.82
N CYS A 310 -11.17 -27.20 -21.07
CA CYS A 310 -11.02 -26.11 -22.06
C CYS A 310 -12.33 -25.60 -22.67
N GLY A 311 -13.47 -26.23 -22.37
CA GLY A 311 -14.78 -25.81 -22.88
C GLY A 311 -15.05 -26.18 -24.34
N ALA A 312 -14.22 -27.03 -24.95
CA ALA A 312 -14.44 -27.50 -26.32
C ALA A 312 -15.47 -28.62 -26.38
N ASP A 313 -16.24 -28.66 -27.46
CA ASP A 313 -17.22 -29.72 -27.72
C ASP A 313 -16.50 -31.04 -28.01
N VAL A 314 -16.95 -32.11 -27.36
CA VAL A 314 -16.39 -33.46 -27.45
C VAL A 314 -17.49 -34.48 -27.70
N SER A 315 -17.16 -35.48 -28.51
CA SER A 315 -18.06 -36.59 -28.79
C SER A 315 -17.94 -37.66 -27.70
N GLU A 316 -18.99 -38.46 -27.52
CA GLU A 316 -19.01 -39.56 -26.54
C GLU A 316 -17.94 -40.63 -26.83
N SER A 317 -17.45 -40.70 -28.06
CA SER A 317 -16.38 -41.61 -28.48
C SER A 317 -14.96 -41.07 -28.23
N ASP A 318 -14.82 -39.81 -27.81
CA ASP A 318 -13.50 -39.21 -27.60
C ASP A 318 -12.95 -39.60 -26.22
N GLN A 319 -11.87 -40.39 -26.17
CA GLN A 319 -11.14 -40.68 -24.92
C GLN A 319 -10.29 -39.49 -24.45
N LYS A 320 -10.01 -38.53 -25.33
CA LYS A 320 -9.26 -37.31 -25.03
C LYS A 320 -9.86 -36.11 -25.74
N CYS A 321 -9.81 -34.95 -25.12
CA CYS A 321 -10.26 -33.72 -25.75
C CYS A 321 -9.37 -33.35 -26.95
N PRO A 322 -9.91 -33.19 -28.17
CA PRO A 322 -9.14 -32.86 -29.36
C PRO A 322 -8.57 -31.43 -29.34
N SER A 323 -9.11 -30.55 -28.49
CA SER A 323 -8.61 -29.16 -28.37
C SER A 323 -7.53 -28.95 -27.30
N CYS A 324 -7.48 -29.77 -26.25
CA CYS A 324 -6.52 -29.57 -25.15
C CYS A 324 -5.78 -30.83 -24.68
N GLY A 325 -6.08 -31.99 -25.24
CA GLY A 325 -5.43 -33.26 -24.93
C GLY A 325 -5.78 -33.87 -23.57
N ALA A 326 -6.69 -33.25 -22.80
CA ALA A 326 -7.14 -33.79 -21.52
C ALA A 326 -7.83 -35.15 -21.73
N ALA A 327 -7.36 -36.19 -21.06
CA ALA A 327 -8.00 -37.50 -21.07
C ALA A 327 -9.25 -37.50 -20.19
N PHE A 328 -10.31 -38.15 -20.65
CA PHE A 328 -11.51 -38.40 -19.86
C PHE A 328 -11.28 -39.72 -19.13
N GLU A 329 -11.34 -39.69 -17.79
CA GLU A 329 -11.32 -40.90 -16.98
C GLU A 329 -12.71 -41.57 -17.12
N ASP A 330 -12.73 -42.88 -17.43
CA ASP A 330 -13.95 -43.69 -17.57
C ASP A 330 -14.82 -43.67 -16.30
#